data_AF-A0A2D6BIE5-F1
#
_entry.id   AF-A0A2D6BIE5-F1
#
_cell.length_a   1.000
_cell.length_b   1.000
_cell.length_c   1.000
_cell.angle_alpha   90.00
_cell.angle_beta   90.00
_cell.angle_gamma   90.00
#
_symmetry.space_group_name_H-M   'P 1'
#
loop_
_entity.id
_entity.type
_entity.pdbx_description
1 polymer ?
#
loop_
_entity_poly.entity_id
_entity_poly.type
_entity_poly.pdbx_seq_one_letter_code
_entity_poly.pdbx_strand_id
1 'polypeptide(L)'
;MDERRVQERLADRLQELGIEVELQPGGRCLLGRLPFAGDPLLTPGGPFGVAAVEFCSVGGHRIKCLRPAALFQLPLISIAGCADAAEIEARIRAAWIDLMAHSRVARETLDEAGVAVEADWNHAGLWWSLGLAVPDDHVRWLRERWVAVPSRGPLGGRALRAAAERLAEWPVEATSGAELAIAITAQMEARAQSLDEEDTGARRRRSLAEADTASPLHPVFRGRDHQVLLVGAKLSEDVTLHAALRRRGFRLTLTRTANDARRAFDQSSFEVVLTDAVLDRAEGLELIPTLADVPGIGELPVVLVDDRARESRRAAARALGAAGYLVRPLDPDRLAPGLEKLMAERPQRRFDRIPRRLAVSWEDGADGITSVVGRLGMFVTTERHSPTGSLETVALALPETGERVRIDVETLYQVDAIGDRDPGIGVRIRAFPDGDETVWIDYLSDVS
;
A
#
# COMPACT_ATOMS: atom_id res chain seq x y z
N MET A 1 20.06 -2.52 37.67
CA MET A 1 21.31 -3.32 37.66
C MET A 1 22.20 -2.67 36.61
N ASP A 2 23.43 -2.30 36.95
CA ASP A 2 24.32 -1.58 36.03
C ASP A 2 24.73 -2.53 34.88
N GLU A 3 24.09 -2.39 33.71
CA GLU A 3 24.30 -3.25 32.53
C GLU A 3 25.77 -3.32 32.15
N ARG A 4 26.51 -2.23 32.37
CA ARG A 4 27.94 -2.16 32.14
C ARG A 4 28.73 -3.16 32.98
N ARG A 5 28.44 -3.24 34.29
CA ARG A 5 29.08 -4.21 35.18
C ARG A 5 28.76 -5.66 34.81
N VAL A 6 27.59 -5.91 34.22
CA VAL A 6 27.23 -7.25 33.72
C VAL A 6 28.11 -7.61 32.53
N GLN A 7 28.32 -6.67 31.60
CA GLN A 7 29.17 -6.89 30.43
C GLN A 7 30.65 -6.96 30.78
N GLU A 8 31.15 -6.15 31.73
CA GLU A 8 32.53 -6.22 32.21
C GLU A 8 32.85 -7.59 32.80
N ARG A 9 32.01 -8.12 33.69
CA ARG A 9 32.17 -9.50 34.23
C ARG A 9 32.10 -10.58 33.16
N LEU A 10 31.25 -10.39 32.15
CA LEU A 10 31.16 -11.32 31.04
C LEU A 10 32.43 -11.27 30.18
N ALA A 11 33.03 -10.09 30.00
CA ALA A 11 34.26 -9.92 29.26
C ALA A 11 35.41 -10.67 29.95
N ASP A 12 35.60 -10.44 31.26
CA ASP A 12 36.62 -11.14 32.05
C ASP A 12 36.48 -12.65 31.91
N ARG A 13 35.25 -13.18 32.10
CA ARG A 13 34.97 -14.60 31.94
C ARG A 13 35.31 -15.11 30.54
N LEU A 14 34.89 -14.42 29.47
CA LEU A 14 35.15 -14.88 28.10
C LEU A 14 36.64 -14.82 27.75
N GLN A 15 37.38 -13.83 28.26
CA GLN A 15 38.84 -13.75 28.12
C GLN A 15 39.54 -14.90 28.84
N GLU A 16 39.08 -15.30 30.02
CA GLU A 16 39.57 -16.49 30.73
C GLU A 16 39.34 -17.79 29.93
N LEU A 17 38.27 -17.85 29.13
CA LEU A 17 38.01 -18.97 28.21
C LEU A 17 38.87 -18.92 26.93
N GLY A 18 39.76 -17.93 26.80
CA GLY A 18 40.59 -17.74 25.61
C GLY A 18 39.86 -17.12 24.42
N ILE A 19 38.75 -16.42 24.68
CA ILE A 19 37.92 -15.79 23.64
C ILE A 19 38.24 -14.29 23.60
N GLU A 20 38.58 -13.80 22.41
CA GLU A 20 38.82 -12.38 22.20
C GLU A 20 37.48 -11.61 22.28
N VAL A 21 37.40 -10.61 23.16
CA VAL A 21 36.19 -9.79 23.36
C VAL A 21 36.52 -8.32 23.62
N GLU A 22 35.66 -7.44 23.11
CA GLU A 22 35.75 -5.99 23.23
C GLU A 22 34.41 -5.39 23.68
N LEU A 23 34.44 -4.56 24.73
CA LEU A 23 33.27 -3.83 25.22
C LEU A 23 32.93 -2.65 24.32
N GLN A 24 31.71 -2.63 23.79
CA GLN A 24 31.28 -1.60 22.84
C GLN A 24 30.95 -0.27 23.53
N PRO A 25 31.07 0.87 22.81
CA PRO A 25 30.67 2.19 23.30
C PRO A 25 29.25 2.18 23.88
N GLY A 26 29.08 2.73 25.09
CA GLY A 26 27.82 2.69 25.84
C GLY A 26 27.71 1.52 26.82
N GLY A 27 28.62 0.54 26.79
CA GLY A 27 28.78 -0.48 27.82
C GLY A 27 27.66 -1.53 27.89
N ARG A 28 26.81 -1.63 26.86
CA ARG A 28 25.64 -2.52 26.88
C ARG A 28 25.86 -3.86 26.18
N CYS A 29 26.98 -4.02 25.47
CA CYS A 29 27.25 -5.20 24.68
C CYS A 29 28.76 -5.42 24.49
N LEU A 30 29.17 -6.69 24.42
CA LEU A 30 30.48 -7.15 23.97
C LEU A 30 30.40 -7.61 22.51
N LEU A 31 31.44 -7.32 21.73
CA LEU A 31 31.72 -7.98 20.47
C LEU A 31 32.84 -8.99 20.72
N GLY A 32 32.70 -10.23 20.25
CA GLY A 32 33.68 -11.29 20.49
C GLY A 32 33.99 -12.13 19.26
N ARG A 33 35.16 -12.80 19.28
CA ARG A 33 35.64 -13.71 18.25
C ARG A 33 36.02 -15.04 18.90
N LEU A 34 35.19 -16.06 18.65
CA LEU A 34 35.38 -17.43 19.12
C LEU A 34 36.12 -18.25 18.05
N PRO A 35 37.31 -18.81 18.31
CA PRO A 35 37.93 -19.79 17.43
C PRO A 35 37.00 -21.00 17.24
N PHE A 36 36.89 -21.51 16.01
CA PHE A 36 36.00 -22.61 15.67
C PHE A 36 36.86 -23.72 15.06
N ALA A 37 37.26 -24.68 15.89
CA ALA A 37 38.40 -25.57 15.59
C ALA A 37 38.00 -27.00 15.20
N GLY A 38 36.73 -27.37 15.32
CA GLY A 38 36.25 -28.70 14.95
C GLY A 38 36.00 -28.89 13.45
N ASP A 39 35.45 -30.05 13.09
CA ASP A 39 35.11 -30.43 11.72
C ASP A 39 34.23 -29.40 11.00
N PRO A 40 34.27 -29.33 9.66
CA PRO A 40 33.34 -28.50 8.89
C PRO A 40 31.87 -28.79 9.24
N LEU A 41 31.06 -27.74 9.27
CA LEU A 41 29.61 -27.87 9.46
C LEU A 41 28.99 -28.50 8.21
N LEU A 42 28.07 -29.44 8.36
CA LEU A 42 27.42 -30.07 7.21
C LEU A 42 26.28 -29.18 6.67
N THR A 43 26.21 -29.03 5.35
CA THR A 43 25.10 -28.37 4.63
C THR A 43 24.61 -29.29 3.50
N PRO A 44 23.43 -29.03 2.91
CA PRO A 44 22.98 -29.70 1.70
C PRO A 44 23.95 -29.51 0.51
N GLY A 45 24.67 -28.38 0.45
CA GLY A 45 25.66 -28.08 -0.59
C GLY A 45 27.06 -28.63 -0.32
N GLY A 46 27.26 -29.38 0.77
CA GLY A 46 28.54 -29.95 1.18
C GLY A 46 29.13 -29.35 2.46
N PRO A 47 30.40 -29.66 2.80
CA PRO A 47 31.03 -29.20 4.03
C PRO A 47 31.27 -27.68 4.05
N PHE A 48 30.86 -27.03 5.12
CA PHE A 48 31.05 -25.60 5.38
C PHE A 48 32.10 -25.37 6.47
N GLY A 49 33.30 -24.96 6.04
CA GLY A 49 34.40 -24.64 6.96
C GLY A 49 34.19 -23.29 7.65
N VAL A 50 34.28 -23.27 8.98
CA VAL A 50 34.24 -22.06 9.80
C VAL A 50 35.50 -22.01 10.64
N ALA A 51 36.32 -20.98 10.47
CA ALA A 51 37.56 -20.82 11.24
C ALA A 51 37.35 -20.08 12.56
N ALA A 52 36.39 -19.16 12.60
CA ALA A 52 36.01 -18.41 13.80
C ALA A 52 34.59 -17.87 13.66
N VAL A 53 33.95 -17.64 14.80
CA VAL A 53 32.61 -17.04 14.91
C VAL A 53 32.72 -15.68 15.56
N GLU A 54 32.32 -14.63 14.83
CA GLU A 54 32.11 -13.32 15.44
C GLU A 54 30.72 -13.29 16.07
N PHE A 55 30.59 -12.78 17.29
CA PHE A 55 29.32 -12.73 18.01
C PHE A 55 29.16 -11.43 18.81
N CYS A 56 27.94 -11.11 19.20
CA CYS A 56 27.67 -10.09 20.21
C CYS A 56 26.94 -10.67 21.44
N SER A 57 27.18 -10.11 22.62
CA SER A 57 26.49 -10.53 23.84
C SER A 57 25.05 -10.02 23.88
N VAL A 58 24.13 -10.82 24.40
CA VAL A 58 22.75 -10.40 24.71
C VAL A 58 22.47 -10.69 26.18
N GLY A 59 22.51 -9.64 27.01
CA GLY A 59 22.54 -9.80 28.46
C GLY A 59 23.83 -10.47 28.94
N GLY A 60 23.80 -11.15 30.09
CA GLY A 60 25.00 -11.72 30.73
C GLY A 60 25.26 -13.21 30.47
N HIS A 61 24.46 -13.87 29.63
CA HIS A 61 24.50 -15.33 29.51
C HIS A 61 24.14 -15.88 28.11
N ARG A 62 23.96 -15.01 27.12
CA ARG A 62 23.65 -15.40 25.75
C ARG A 62 24.49 -14.63 24.75
N ILE A 63 24.72 -15.23 23.59
CA ILE A 63 25.39 -14.59 22.46
C ILE A 63 24.54 -14.72 21.19
N LYS A 64 24.69 -13.77 20.28
CA LYS A 64 24.19 -13.82 18.92
C LYS A 64 25.36 -13.94 17.95
N CYS A 65 25.42 -15.02 17.18
CA CYS A 65 26.40 -15.17 16.11
C CYS A 65 26.13 -14.13 15.01
N LEU A 66 27.18 -13.43 14.58
CA LEU A 66 27.15 -12.38 13.57
C LEU A 66 27.82 -12.81 12.28
N ARG A 67 29.01 -13.44 12.38
CA ARG A 67 29.75 -13.97 11.23
C ARG A 67 30.31 -15.36 11.51
N PRO A 68 30.45 -16.20 10.47
CA PRO A 68 30.01 -15.99 9.09
C PRO A 68 28.48 -15.87 8.98
N ALA A 69 27.99 -15.19 7.93
CA ALA A 69 26.58 -14.81 7.80
C ALA A 69 25.60 -16.00 7.91
N ALA A 70 26.03 -17.20 7.50
CA ALA A 70 25.27 -18.44 7.67
C ALA A 70 24.87 -18.72 9.14
N LEU A 71 25.72 -18.37 10.11
CA LEU A 71 25.44 -18.57 11.54
C LEU A 71 24.52 -17.48 12.13
N PHE A 72 24.26 -16.40 11.40
CA PHE A 72 23.39 -15.33 11.89
C PHE A 72 21.95 -15.79 12.10
N GLN A 73 21.52 -16.88 11.45
CA GLN A 73 20.17 -17.41 11.60
C GLN A 73 19.98 -18.21 12.90
N LEU A 74 21.07 -18.61 13.55
CA LEU A 74 21.00 -19.35 14.80
C LEU A 74 20.27 -18.55 15.89
N PRO A 75 19.53 -19.24 16.77
CA PRO A 75 18.94 -18.60 17.94
C PRO A 75 20.03 -18.00 18.85
N LEU A 76 19.61 -17.25 19.87
CA LEU A 76 20.54 -16.83 20.90
C LEU A 76 21.14 -18.07 21.58
N ILE A 77 22.45 -18.22 21.48
CA ILE A 77 23.16 -19.36 22.06
C ILE A 77 23.39 -19.05 23.54
N SER A 78 22.87 -19.93 24.41
CA SER A 78 23.18 -19.86 25.84
C SER A 78 24.64 -20.20 26.05
N ILE A 79 25.36 -19.33 26.77
CA ILE A 79 26.74 -19.57 27.24
C ILE A 79 26.77 -19.73 28.76
N ALA A 80 25.60 -19.90 29.39
CA ALA A 80 25.50 -20.19 30.81
C ALA A 80 26.16 -21.54 31.11
N GLY A 81 27.03 -21.57 32.12
CA GLY A 81 27.68 -22.79 32.58
C GLY A 81 28.73 -23.39 31.64
N CYS A 82 29.05 -22.75 30.51
CA CYS A 82 30.16 -23.19 29.67
C CYS A 82 31.50 -23.05 30.40
N ALA A 83 32.23 -24.14 30.51
CA ALA A 83 33.54 -24.20 31.19
C ALA A 83 34.71 -23.80 30.29
N ASP A 84 34.57 -23.94 28.96
CA ASP A 84 35.56 -23.59 27.96
C ASP A 84 34.93 -23.11 26.64
N ALA A 85 35.79 -22.69 25.70
CA ALA A 85 35.39 -22.28 24.36
C ALA A 85 34.79 -23.43 23.53
N ALA A 86 35.22 -24.67 23.77
CA ALA A 86 34.76 -25.85 23.03
C ALA A 86 33.29 -26.19 23.36
N GLU A 87 32.85 -25.99 24.61
CA GLU A 87 31.45 -26.14 24.99
C GLU A 87 30.54 -25.08 24.33
N ILE A 88 31.04 -23.87 24.11
CA ILE A 88 30.30 -22.83 23.36
C ILE A 88 30.21 -23.23 21.89
N GLU A 89 31.32 -23.67 21.29
CA GLU A 89 31.35 -24.22 19.93
C GLU A 89 30.37 -25.39 19.79
N ALA A 90 30.35 -26.34 20.73
CA ALA A 90 29.44 -27.48 20.71
C ALA A 90 27.96 -27.06 20.71
N ARG A 91 27.61 -26.01 21.46
CA ARG A 91 26.23 -25.47 21.45
C ARG A 91 25.88 -24.79 20.13
N ILE A 92 26.83 -24.09 19.51
CA ILE A 92 26.66 -23.51 18.16
C ILE A 92 26.45 -24.64 17.15
N ARG A 93 27.23 -25.72 17.23
CA ARG A 93 27.10 -26.91 16.37
C ARG A 93 25.76 -27.62 16.55
N ALA A 94 25.31 -27.80 17.79
CA ALA A 94 24.00 -28.38 18.07
C ALA A 94 22.87 -27.53 17.45
N ALA A 95 22.90 -26.21 17.68
CA ALA A 95 21.93 -25.29 17.07
C ALA A 95 21.98 -25.31 15.53
N TRP A 96 23.17 -25.52 14.95
CA TRP A 96 23.32 -25.71 13.50
C TRP A 96 22.69 -27.01 13.00
N ILE A 97 22.93 -28.13 13.67
CA ILE A 97 22.33 -29.42 13.33
C ILE A 97 20.80 -29.32 13.37
N ASP A 98 20.26 -28.69 14.42
CA ASP A 98 18.82 -28.47 14.54
C ASP A 98 18.29 -27.58 13.40
N LEU A 99 19.01 -26.51 13.04
CA LEU A 99 18.64 -25.66 11.90
C LEU A 99 18.60 -26.46 10.59
N MET A 100 19.60 -27.30 10.33
CA MET A 100 19.68 -28.11 9.10
C MET A 100 18.58 -29.19 9.03
N ALA A 101 18.23 -29.79 10.17
CA ALA A 101 17.14 -30.76 10.22
C ALA A 101 15.79 -30.12 9.87
N HIS A 102 15.50 -28.95 10.46
CA HIS A 102 14.25 -28.24 10.19
C HIS A 102 14.22 -27.60 8.80
N SER A 103 15.34 -27.09 8.30
CA SER A 103 15.41 -26.53 6.95
C SER A 103 15.20 -27.60 5.88
N ARG A 104 15.65 -28.84 6.11
CA ARG A 104 15.34 -29.95 5.21
C ARG A 104 13.83 -30.18 5.07
N VAL A 105 13.13 -30.30 6.21
CA VAL A 105 11.67 -30.50 6.22
C VAL A 105 10.97 -29.32 5.53
N ALA A 106 11.38 -28.09 5.86
CA ALA A 106 10.85 -26.89 5.25
C ALA A 106 11.04 -26.85 3.73
N ARG A 107 12.22 -27.27 3.25
CA ARG A 107 12.51 -27.35 1.83
C ARG A 107 11.65 -28.39 1.12
N GLU A 108 11.49 -29.58 1.70
CA GLU A 108 10.62 -30.63 1.15
C GLU A 108 9.17 -30.11 1.02
N THR A 109 8.64 -29.43 2.03
CA THR A 109 7.30 -28.81 1.98
C THR A 109 7.18 -27.71 0.91
N LEU A 110 8.21 -26.86 0.78
CA LEU A 110 8.22 -25.79 -0.24
C LEU A 110 8.32 -26.35 -1.66
N ASP A 111 9.13 -27.39 -1.85
CA ASP A 111 9.27 -28.10 -3.13
C ASP A 111 7.94 -28.79 -3.51
N GLU A 112 7.25 -29.44 -2.55
CA GLU A 112 5.90 -30.02 -2.76
C GLU A 112 4.85 -28.97 -3.15
N ALA A 113 4.94 -27.77 -2.57
CA ALA A 113 4.09 -26.63 -2.90
C ALA A 113 4.47 -25.94 -4.23
N GLY A 114 5.50 -26.43 -4.94
CA GLY A 114 5.98 -25.83 -6.19
C GLY A 114 6.64 -24.46 -6.01
N VAL A 115 7.13 -24.14 -4.81
CA VAL A 115 7.86 -22.90 -4.54
C VAL A 115 9.30 -23.06 -4.99
N ALA A 116 9.76 -22.15 -5.85
CA ALA A 116 11.17 -22.09 -6.23
C ALA A 116 12.00 -21.55 -5.05
N VAL A 117 12.55 -22.46 -4.24
CA VAL A 117 13.43 -22.10 -3.12
C VAL A 117 14.83 -21.79 -3.65
N GLU A 118 15.21 -20.54 -3.50
CA GLU A 118 16.59 -20.12 -3.71
C GLU A 118 17.41 -20.53 -2.47
N ALA A 119 18.68 -20.85 -2.67
CA ALA A 119 19.59 -21.21 -1.57
C ALA A 119 20.76 -20.22 -1.59
N ASP A 120 21.00 -19.53 -0.47
CA ASP A 120 22.18 -18.67 -0.32
C ASP A 120 22.85 -18.86 1.04
N TRP A 121 24.11 -18.43 1.10
CA TRP A 121 25.06 -18.60 2.18
C TRP A 121 25.35 -20.08 2.44
N ASN A 122 26.05 -20.72 1.50
CA ASN A 122 26.40 -22.15 1.56
C ASN A 122 25.19 -23.07 1.84
N HIS A 123 24.03 -22.75 1.27
CA HIS A 123 22.81 -23.60 1.30
C HIS A 123 22.16 -23.73 2.69
N ALA A 124 22.46 -22.83 3.62
CA ALA A 124 21.95 -22.90 4.99
C ALA A 124 20.63 -22.13 5.20
N GLY A 125 20.41 -21.06 4.43
CA GLY A 125 19.17 -20.30 4.44
C GLY A 125 18.21 -20.78 3.35
N LEU A 126 16.92 -20.86 3.70
CA LEU A 126 15.86 -21.00 2.72
C LEU A 126 15.19 -19.65 2.53
N TRP A 127 15.14 -19.22 1.28
CA TRP A 127 14.42 -18.03 0.89
C TRP A 127 13.68 -18.27 -0.43
N TRP A 128 12.61 -17.53 -0.62
CA TRP A 128 11.85 -17.57 -1.87
C TRP A 128 11.21 -16.21 -2.08
N SER A 129 11.02 -15.85 -3.34
CA SER A 129 10.30 -14.65 -3.69
C SER A 129 8.80 -14.82 -3.39
N LEU A 130 8.18 -13.79 -2.84
CA LEU A 130 6.72 -13.69 -2.74
C LEU A 130 6.05 -13.31 -4.07
N GLY A 131 6.83 -13.02 -5.12
CA GLY A 131 6.29 -12.48 -6.37
C GLY A 131 5.67 -11.10 -6.19
N LEU A 132 6.20 -10.29 -5.26
CA LEU A 132 5.77 -8.91 -5.05
C LEU A 132 6.39 -7.96 -6.07
N ALA A 133 7.34 -8.46 -6.87
CA ALA A 133 7.99 -7.74 -7.96
C ALA A 133 8.55 -6.37 -7.50
N VAL A 134 9.14 -6.44 -6.31
CA VAL A 134 10.03 -5.44 -5.73
C VAL A 134 11.31 -6.17 -5.34
N PRO A 135 12.51 -5.66 -5.61
CA PRO A 135 13.72 -6.23 -5.03
C PRO A 135 13.68 -6.31 -3.50
N ASP A 136 14.31 -7.37 -2.99
CA ASP A 136 14.19 -7.81 -1.61
C ASP A 136 12.73 -8.19 -1.26
N ASP A 137 12.00 -8.86 -2.17
CA ASP A 137 10.71 -9.53 -1.88
C ASP A 137 10.86 -10.95 -1.33
N HIS A 138 12.10 -11.34 -1.05
CA HIS A 138 12.42 -12.63 -0.48
C HIS A 138 11.87 -12.75 0.93
N VAL A 139 11.06 -13.78 1.12
CA VAL A 139 10.75 -14.28 2.45
C VAL A 139 11.85 -15.23 2.85
N ARG A 140 12.30 -15.10 4.10
CA ARG A 140 13.31 -15.98 4.66
C ARG A 140 12.68 -16.84 5.74
N TRP A 141 12.72 -18.15 5.56
CA TRP A 141 12.35 -19.07 6.63
C TRP A 141 13.33 -18.97 7.80
N LEU A 142 12.80 -18.99 9.03
CA LEU A 142 13.62 -18.89 10.24
C LEU A 142 13.62 -20.19 11.03
N ARG A 143 12.43 -20.60 11.50
CA ARG A 143 12.23 -21.81 12.32
C ARG A 143 10.75 -22.14 12.41
N GLU A 144 10.43 -23.41 12.58
CA GLU A 144 9.05 -23.88 12.82
C GLU A 144 8.08 -23.23 11.82
N ARG A 145 7.09 -22.46 12.33
CA ARG A 145 6.11 -21.73 11.54
C ARG A 145 6.48 -20.32 11.16
N TRP A 146 7.70 -19.86 11.41
CA TRP A 146 8.04 -18.44 11.30
C TRP A 146 8.92 -18.13 10.11
N VAL A 147 8.51 -17.07 9.42
CA VAL A 147 9.27 -16.47 8.33
C VAL A 147 9.54 -15.00 8.63
N ALA A 148 10.74 -14.54 8.28
CA ALA A 148 11.03 -13.12 8.19
C ALA A 148 10.46 -12.61 6.87
N VAL A 149 9.59 -11.62 6.96
CA VAL A 149 8.99 -10.97 5.80
C VAL A 149 9.90 -9.86 5.27
N PRO A 150 9.84 -9.59 3.96
CA PRO A 150 10.74 -8.66 3.31
C PRO A 150 10.67 -7.24 3.89
N SER A 151 11.74 -6.49 3.66
CA SER A 151 11.83 -5.11 4.14
C SER A 151 10.94 -4.15 3.35
N ARG A 152 10.56 -4.57 2.14
CA ARG A 152 9.67 -3.91 1.19
C ARG A 152 8.32 -4.64 1.09
N GLY A 153 7.38 -4.05 0.35
CA GLY A 153 5.98 -4.49 0.32
C GLY A 153 5.13 -3.81 1.40
N PRO A 154 4.08 -4.47 1.93
CA PRO A 154 3.11 -3.82 2.83
C PRO A 154 3.72 -3.21 4.11
N LEU A 155 4.86 -3.70 4.61
CA LEU A 155 5.54 -3.10 5.77
C LEU A 155 6.63 -2.07 5.40
N GLY A 156 6.81 -1.80 4.11
CA GLY A 156 7.84 -0.90 3.60
C GLY A 156 7.64 0.55 4.06
N GLY A 157 8.73 1.19 4.51
CA GLY A 157 8.73 2.60 4.94
C GLY A 157 8.03 2.87 6.27
N ARG A 158 7.46 1.85 6.92
CA ARG A 158 6.82 1.96 8.23
C ARG A 158 7.84 1.76 9.34
N ALA A 159 7.72 2.57 10.40
CA ALA A 159 8.58 2.47 11.57
C ALA A 159 8.13 1.29 12.44
N LEU A 160 8.89 0.20 12.40
CA LEU A 160 8.67 -0.95 13.28
C LEU A 160 9.26 -0.65 14.67
N ARG A 161 8.49 -0.95 15.71
CA ARG A 161 8.86 -0.81 17.12
C ARG A 161 9.59 -2.03 17.65
N ALA A 162 9.38 -3.20 17.04
CA ALA A 162 10.04 -4.44 17.42
C ALA A 162 10.35 -5.32 16.20
N ALA A 163 11.46 -6.07 16.27
CA ALA A 163 11.83 -7.02 15.22
C ALA A 163 10.76 -8.10 14.98
N ALA A 164 9.95 -8.44 15.99
CA ALA A 164 8.85 -9.38 15.89
C ALA A 164 7.75 -8.93 14.92
N GLU A 165 7.63 -7.63 14.66
CA GLU A 165 6.65 -7.07 13.70
C GLU A 165 7.04 -7.32 12.24
N ARG A 166 8.24 -7.87 12.02
CA ARG A 166 8.74 -8.32 10.72
C ARG A 166 8.74 -9.85 10.62
N LEU A 167 7.90 -10.51 11.41
CA LEU A 167 7.68 -11.95 11.34
C LEU A 167 6.25 -12.21 10.87
N ALA A 168 6.09 -13.24 10.04
CA ALA A 168 4.79 -13.81 9.70
C ALA A 168 4.81 -15.32 9.98
N GLU A 169 3.63 -15.88 10.19
CA GLU A 169 3.47 -17.33 10.24
C GLU A 169 3.34 -17.88 8.82
N TRP A 170 4.12 -18.91 8.47
CA TRP A 170 3.86 -19.66 7.26
C TRP A 170 2.59 -20.53 7.44
N PRO A 171 1.65 -20.54 6.50
CA PRO A 171 0.56 -21.51 6.50
C PRO A 171 1.12 -22.90 6.11
N VAL A 172 1.33 -23.78 7.08
CA VAL A 172 1.77 -25.17 6.82
C VAL A 172 0.76 -25.91 5.93
N GLU A 173 -0.48 -25.44 5.94
CA GLU A 173 -1.61 -25.98 5.19
C GLU A 173 -1.66 -25.49 3.73
N ALA A 174 -0.80 -24.55 3.32
CA ALA A 174 -0.74 -24.08 1.93
C ALA A 174 -0.22 -25.19 1.01
N THR A 175 -0.97 -25.46 -0.05
CA THR A 175 -0.70 -26.53 -1.02
C THR A 175 0.00 -26.03 -2.29
N SER A 176 0.14 -24.71 -2.42
CA SER A 176 0.87 -24.09 -3.53
C SER A 176 1.64 -22.84 -3.09
N GLY A 177 2.68 -22.48 -3.86
CA GLY A 177 3.43 -21.24 -3.65
C GLY A 177 2.60 -19.97 -3.75
N ALA A 178 1.52 -19.99 -4.55
CA ALA A 178 0.58 -18.88 -4.63
C ALA A 178 -0.23 -18.70 -3.33
N GLU A 179 -0.73 -19.79 -2.74
CA GLU A 179 -1.42 -19.76 -1.44
C GLU A 179 -0.50 -19.28 -0.32
N LEU A 180 0.75 -19.76 -0.31
CA LEU A 180 1.78 -19.34 0.63
C LEU A 180 2.04 -17.84 0.51
N ALA A 181 2.18 -17.32 -0.72
CA ALA A 181 2.44 -15.91 -0.97
C ALA A 181 1.25 -15.02 -0.55
N ILE A 182 0.02 -15.43 -0.86
CA ILE A 182 -1.20 -14.70 -0.46
C ILE A 182 -1.30 -14.62 1.06
N ALA A 183 -1.13 -15.73 1.78
CA ALA A 183 -1.28 -15.78 3.22
C ALA A 183 -0.22 -14.96 3.97
N ILE A 184 1.04 -15.02 3.53
CA ILE A 184 2.12 -14.22 4.14
C ILE A 184 1.91 -12.73 3.83
N THR A 185 1.51 -12.39 2.60
CA THR A 185 1.23 -11.00 2.21
C THR A 185 0.04 -10.42 2.98
N ALA A 186 -1.04 -11.18 3.17
CA ALA A 186 -2.20 -10.77 3.95
C ALA A 186 -1.84 -10.45 5.42
N GLN A 187 -0.93 -11.23 6.02
CA GLN A 187 -0.43 -10.93 7.37
C GLN A 187 0.40 -9.64 7.41
N MET A 188 1.21 -9.38 6.38
CA MET A 188 1.97 -8.13 6.25
C MET A 188 1.02 -6.92 6.11
N GLU A 189 -0.05 -7.05 5.33
CA GLU A 189 -1.06 -6.00 5.13
C GLU A 189 -1.85 -5.71 6.40
N ALA A 190 -2.32 -6.75 7.10
CA ALA A 190 -3.00 -6.61 8.37
C ALA A 190 -2.11 -5.91 9.42
N ARG A 191 -0.81 -6.23 9.43
CA ARG A 191 0.15 -5.55 10.31
C ARG A 191 0.39 -4.10 9.90
N ALA A 192 0.45 -3.81 8.60
CA ALA A 192 0.61 -2.46 8.07
C ALA A 192 -0.57 -1.55 8.46
N GLN A 193 -1.80 -2.06 8.32
CA GLN A 193 -3.02 -1.36 8.70
C GLN A 193 -3.04 -1.02 10.20
N SER A 194 -2.69 -1.99 11.05
CA SER A 194 -2.56 -1.76 12.50
C SER A 194 -1.54 -0.67 12.84
N LEU A 195 -0.41 -0.58 12.12
CA LEU A 195 0.60 0.46 12.33
C LEU A 195 0.10 1.85 11.87
N ASP A 196 -0.64 1.91 10.77
CA ASP A 196 -1.18 3.16 10.22
C ASP A 196 -2.30 3.75 11.10
N GLU A 197 -3.14 2.90 11.70
CA GLU A 197 -4.18 3.31 12.67
C GLU A 197 -3.56 3.92 13.93
N GLU A 198 -2.48 3.30 14.44
CA GLU A 198 -1.74 3.82 15.59
C GLU A 198 -1.05 5.17 15.30
N ASP A 199 -0.43 5.34 14.12
CA ASP A 199 0.23 6.59 13.72
C ASP A 199 -0.79 7.71 13.44
N THR A 200 -1.91 7.39 12.79
CA THR A 200 -3.01 8.34 12.53
C THR A 200 -3.62 8.85 13.83
N GLY A 201 -3.84 7.96 14.81
CA GLY A 201 -4.29 8.33 16.15
C GLY A 201 -3.30 9.22 16.91
N ALA A 202 -2.00 9.10 16.65
CA ALA A 202 -0.96 9.97 17.22
C ALA A 202 -0.87 11.33 16.52
N ARG A 203 -0.98 11.36 15.19
CA ARG A 203 -0.95 12.59 14.37
C ARG A 203 -2.19 13.46 14.58
N ARG A 204 -3.37 12.88 14.69
CA ARG A 204 -4.62 13.62 14.94
C ARG A 204 -4.62 14.35 16.28
N ARG A 205 -3.99 13.77 17.31
CA ARG A 205 -3.74 14.44 18.60
C ARG A 205 -2.74 15.60 18.50
N ARG A 206 -1.85 15.58 17.51
CA ARG A 206 -0.80 16.59 17.31
C ARG A 206 -1.29 17.74 16.40
N SER A 207 -2.06 17.45 15.34
CA SER A 207 -2.57 18.48 14.41
C SER A 207 -3.69 19.34 15.00
N LEU A 208 -4.45 18.83 15.98
CA LEU A 208 -5.40 19.64 16.76
C LEU A 208 -4.70 20.76 17.56
N ALA A 209 -3.37 20.70 17.72
CA ALA A 209 -2.59 21.73 18.40
C ALA A 209 -1.94 22.76 17.45
N GLU A 210 -1.95 22.56 16.13
CA GLU A 210 -1.12 23.33 15.17
C GLU A 210 -1.91 24.09 14.08
N ALA A 211 -3.24 24.01 14.05
CA ALA A 211 -4.08 24.58 12.98
C ALA A 211 -4.34 26.12 13.06
N ASP A 212 -3.40 26.92 13.58
CA ASP A 212 -3.64 28.35 13.88
C ASP A 212 -3.01 29.37 12.89
N THR A 213 -2.40 28.99 11.75
CA THR A 213 -1.75 29.97 10.84
C THR A 213 -1.71 29.56 9.34
N ALA A 214 -1.93 30.51 8.42
CA ALA A 214 -2.49 30.38 7.06
C ALA A 214 -1.53 30.37 5.80
N SER A 215 -2.17 30.29 4.59
CA SER A 215 -1.76 30.17 3.14
C SER A 215 -1.17 31.46 2.44
N PRO A 216 -0.87 31.66 1.10
CA PRO A 216 -1.13 30.90 -0.19
C PRO A 216 -0.10 30.97 -1.40
N LEU A 217 -0.36 30.25 -2.55
CA LEU A 217 -0.41 30.67 -4.01
C LEU A 217 -0.20 29.56 -5.11
N HIS A 218 -0.85 29.71 -6.30
CA HIS A 218 -1.09 28.77 -7.45
C HIS A 218 -0.04 28.75 -8.61
N PRO A 219 0.01 27.68 -9.47
CA PRO A 219 -0.06 27.88 -10.96
C PRO A 219 -0.74 26.77 -11.86
N VAL A 220 -1.34 27.25 -12.97
CA VAL A 220 -1.50 26.83 -14.41
C VAL A 220 -1.81 25.37 -14.89
N PHE A 221 -2.79 25.24 -15.80
CA PHE A 221 -3.42 24.02 -16.38
C PHE A 221 -2.79 23.43 -17.68
N ARG A 222 -2.89 22.09 -17.83
CA ARG A 222 -2.96 21.33 -19.10
C ARG A 222 -4.16 20.38 -19.08
N GLY A 223 -4.84 20.26 -20.22
CA GLY A 223 -6.25 19.83 -20.37
C GLY A 223 -6.64 18.46 -19.83
N ARG A 224 -7.82 18.41 -19.20
CA ARG A 224 -8.60 17.22 -18.84
C ARG A 224 -10.04 17.43 -19.33
N ASP A 225 -10.70 16.40 -19.85
CA ASP A 225 -12.14 16.46 -20.14
C ASP A 225 -12.89 16.32 -18.83
N HIS A 226 -13.34 17.45 -18.30
CA HIS A 226 -13.96 17.51 -16.98
C HIS A 226 -15.46 17.18 -17.04
N GLN A 227 -15.87 16.06 -16.44
CA GLN A 227 -17.28 15.65 -16.36
C GLN A 227 -18.03 16.46 -15.31
N VAL A 228 -19.16 17.08 -15.65
CA VAL A 228 -19.93 17.93 -14.74
C VAL A 228 -21.38 17.50 -14.76
N LEU A 229 -21.95 17.30 -13.58
CA LEU A 229 -23.37 17.01 -13.43
C LEU A 229 -24.12 18.32 -13.15
N LEU A 230 -25.10 18.64 -13.99
CA LEU A 230 -26.04 19.74 -13.78
C LEU A 230 -27.39 19.17 -13.33
N VAL A 231 -27.91 19.67 -12.21
CA VAL A 231 -29.14 19.17 -11.59
C VAL A 231 -30.15 20.30 -11.43
N GLY A 232 -31.32 20.15 -12.03
CA GLY A 232 -32.43 21.10 -11.94
C GLY A 232 -32.84 21.66 -13.30
N ALA A 233 -34.10 22.09 -13.39
CA ALA A 233 -34.70 22.52 -14.65
C ALA A 233 -33.97 23.74 -15.25
N LYS A 234 -33.62 24.73 -14.43
CA LYS A 234 -33.01 25.97 -14.93
C LYS A 234 -31.56 25.75 -15.34
N LEU A 235 -30.81 24.89 -14.65
CA LEU A 235 -29.47 24.52 -15.09
C LEU A 235 -29.52 23.65 -16.35
N SER A 236 -30.50 22.74 -16.45
CA SER A 236 -30.66 21.84 -17.61
C SER A 236 -31.18 22.53 -18.88
N GLU A 237 -31.81 23.71 -18.75
CA GLU A 237 -32.37 24.47 -19.88
C GLU A 237 -31.46 25.63 -20.32
N ASP A 238 -30.35 25.89 -19.61
CA ASP A 238 -29.42 27.01 -19.89
C ASP A 238 -28.44 26.66 -21.03
N VAL A 239 -28.94 26.71 -22.27
CA VAL A 239 -28.17 26.37 -23.48
C VAL A 239 -26.91 27.24 -23.64
N THR A 240 -26.97 28.51 -23.24
CA THR A 240 -25.84 29.44 -23.34
C THR A 240 -24.71 29.04 -22.41
N LEU A 241 -25.04 28.71 -21.15
CA LEU A 241 -24.08 28.18 -20.19
C LEU A 241 -23.46 26.86 -20.68
N HIS A 242 -24.26 25.94 -21.21
CA HIS A 242 -23.76 24.66 -21.71
C HIS A 242 -22.76 24.84 -22.85
N ALA A 243 -23.09 25.68 -23.83
CA ALA A 243 -22.21 25.98 -24.94
C ALA A 243 -20.92 26.66 -24.49
N ALA A 244 -20.98 27.50 -23.46
CA ALA A 244 -19.81 28.17 -22.89
C ALA A 244 -18.89 27.19 -22.13
N LEU A 245 -19.44 26.28 -21.32
CA LEU A 245 -18.66 25.28 -20.58
C LEU A 245 -18.10 24.20 -21.52
N ARG A 246 -18.89 23.69 -22.48
CA ARG A 246 -18.39 22.71 -23.47
C ARG A 246 -17.23 23.25 -24.30
N ARG A 247 -17.30 24.53 -24.73
CA ARG A 247 -16.17 25.20 -25.41
C ARG A 247 -14.89 25.28 -24.57
N ARG A 248 -15.01 25.19 -23.24
CA ARG A 248 -13.90 25.19 -22.30
C ARG A 248 -13.45 23.77 -21.91
N GLY A 249 -13.97 22.73 -22.57
CA GLY A 249 -13.54 21.35 -22.37
C GLY A 249 -14.35 20.55 -21.34
N PHE A 250 -15.44 21.11 -20.81
CA PHE A 250 -16.32 20.39 -19.88
C PHE A 250 -17.31 19.47 -20.62
N ARG A 251 -17.47 18.23 -20.15
CA ARG A 251 -18.55 17.32 -20.57
C ARG A 251 -19.69 17.44 -19.57
N LEU A 252 -20.92 17.62 -20.04
CA LEU A 252 -22.07 17.94 -19.19
C LEU A 252 -23.12 16.84 -19.25
N THR A 253 -23.51 16.32 -18.09
CA THR A 253 -24.72 15.48 -17.93
C THR A 253 -25.79 16.31 -17.24
N LEU A 254 -27.01 16.25 -17.79
CA LEU A 254 -28.13 17.08 -17.33
C LEU A 254 -29.20 16.20 -16.68
N THR A 255 -29.63 16.57 -15.49
CA THR A 255 -30.70 15.88 -14.75
C THR A 255 -31.65 16.91 -14.17
N ARG A 256 -32.94 16.55 -14.00
CA ARG A 256 -33.96 17.50 -13.51
C ARG A 256 -34.35 17.29 -12.05
N THR A 257 -34.13 16.09 -11.51
CA THR A 257 -34.52 15.72 -10.14
C THR A 257 -33.33 15.17 -9.34
N ALA A 258 -33.42 15.22 -8.01
CA ALA A 258 -32.42 14.65 -7.12
C ALA A 258 -32.28 13.12 -7.30
N ASN A 259 -33.38 12.42 -7.60
CA ASN A 259 -33.36 10.98 -7.83
C ASN A 259 -32.66 10.64 -9.15
N ASP A 260 -32.91 11.41 -10.21
CA ASP A 260 -32.20 11.25 -11.48
C ASP A 260 -30.71 11.57 -11.33
N ALA A 261 -30.37 12.58 -10.52
CA ALA A 261 -28.98 12.90 -10.20
C ALA A 261 -28.30 11.73 -9.48
N ARG A 262 -28.95 11.09 -8.50
CA ARG A 262 -28.40 9.90 -7.83
C ARG A 262 -28.22 8.75 -8.82
N ARG A 263 -29.24 8.45 -9.63
CA ARG A 263 -29.17 7.41 -10.66
C ARG A 263 -28.11 7.68 -11.73
N ALA A 264 -27.78 8.93 -12.00
CA ALA A 264 -26.69 9.26 -12.91
C ALA A 264 -25.34 8.76 -12.36
N PHE A 265 -25.19 8.64 -11.04
CA PHE A 265 -24.04 7.97 -10.42
C PHE A 265 -24.14 6.43 -10.43
N ASP A 266 -25.16 5.82 -11.01
CA ASP A 266 -25.13 4.37 -11.29
C ASP A 266 -24.52 4.10 -12.67
N GLN A 267 -24.41 5.12 -13.52
CA GLN A 267 -24.09 5.00 -14.94
C GLN A 267 -22.92 5.86 -15.38
N SER A 268 -22.51 6.83 -14.57
CA SER A 268 -21.53 7.84 -14.95
C SER A 268 -20.84 8.43 -13.73
N SER A 269 -19.62 8.92 -13.92
CA SER A 269 -18.84 9.55 -12.88
C SER A 269 -18.62 11.02 -13.16
N PHE A 270 -18.74 11.85 -12.12
CA PHE A 270 -18.75 13.31 -12.26
C PHE A 270 -17.63 13.95 -11.46
N GLU A 271 -17.15 15.10 -11.94
CA GLU A 271 -16.08 15.91 -11.36
C GLU A 271 -16.55 17.04 -10.42
N VAL A 272 -17.77 17.50 -10.59
CA VAL A 272 -18.43 18.47 -9.72
C VAL A 272 -19.92 18.40 -10.02
N VAL A 273 -20.74 18.67 -9.00
CA VAL A 273 -22.19 18.80 -9.16
C VAL A 273 -22.57 20.26 -9.02
N LEU A 274 -23.29 20.81 -9.98
CA LEU A 274 -24.01 22.06 -9.83
C LEU A 274 -25.50 21.73 -9.72
N THR A 275 -26.14 22.19 -8.66
CA THR A 275 -27.56 21.92 -8.43
C THR A 275 -28.34 23.20 -8.19
N ASP A 276 -29.51 23.33 -8.83
CA ASP A 276 -30.45 24.40 -8.54
C ASP A 276 -30.94 24.28 -7.09
N ALA A 277 -31.03 25.40 -6.39
CA ALA A 277 -31.50 25.44 -4.99
C ALA A 277 -32.92 24.90 -4.83
N VAL A 278 -33.73 24.97 -5.88
CA VAL A 278 -35.09 24.43 -5.95
C VAL A 278 -35.15 23.45 -7.11
N LEU A 279 -35.45 22.18 -6.79
CA LEU A 279 -35.75 21.14 -7.77
C LEU A 279 -37.28 20.92 -7.81
N ASP A 280 -37.76 20.03 -8.69
CA ASP A 280 -39.20 19.83 -8.93
C ASP A 280 -40.00 19.52 -7.64
N ARG A 281 -39.58 18.49 -6.88
CA ARG A 281 -40.26 18.04 -5.65
C ARG A 281 -39.36 18.03 -4.41
N ALA A 282 -38.16 18.61 -4.50
CA ALA A 282 -37.15 18.54 -3.45
C ALA A 282 -36.31 19.83 -3.39
N GLU A 283 -35.65 20.07 -2.27
CA GLU A 283 -34.64 21.12 -2.17
C GLU A 283 -33.29 20.61 -2.68
N GLY A 284 -32.61 21.36 -3.55
CA GLY A 284 -31.29 20.95 -4.06
C GLY A 284 -30.22 20.84 -2.97
N LEU A 285 -30.47 21.47 -1.82
CA LEU A 285 -29.64 21.38 -0.63
C LEU A 285 -29.58 19.95 -0.04
N GLU A 286 -30.67 19.19 -0.16
CA GLU A 286 -30.77 17.80 0.34
C GLU A 286 -29.89 16.83 -0.44
N LEU A 287 -29.49 17.22 -1.66
CA LEU A 287 -28.60 16.43 -2.50
C LEU A 287 -27.18 16.34 -1.91
N ILE A 288 -26.76 17.32 -1.11
CA ILE A 288 -25.42 17.36 -0.52
C ILE A 288 -25.19 16.17 0.44
N PRO A 289 -25.99 15.97 1.51
CA PRO A 289 -25.84 14.80 2.37
C PRO A 289 -26.19 13.50 1.63
N THR A 290 -27.19 13.51 0.74
CA THR A 290 -27.59 12.30 0.01
C THR A 290 -26.48 11.74 -0.88
N LEU A 291 -25.69 12.62 -1.52
CA LEU A 291 -24.52 12.19 -2.30
C LEU A 291 -23.33 11.86 -1.41
N ALA A 292 -23.23 12.46 -0.22
CA ALA A 292 -22.18 12.11 0.74
C ALA A 292 -22.32 10.66 1.25
N ASP A 293 -23.55 10.15 1.34
CA ASP A 293 -23.86 8.79 1.77
C ASP A 293 -23.60 7.72 0.69
N VAL A 294 -23.28 8.11 -0.55
CA VAL A 294 -22.94 7.17 -1.62
C VAL A 294 -21.47 6.75 -1.47
N PRO A 295 -21.18 5.44 -1.33
CA PRO A 295 -19.81 4.94 -1.19
C PRO A 295 -18.88 5.45 -2.29
N GLY A 296 -17.69 5.90 -1.91
CA GLY A 296 -16.68 6.38 -2.85
C GLY A 296 -16.93 7.76 -3.48
N ILE A 297 -17.99 8.51 -3.15
CA ILE A 297 -18.15 9.92 -3.59
C ILE A 297 -18.38 10.92 -2.47
N GLY A 298 -18.14 10.52 -1.22
CA GLY A 298 -18.37 11.33 -0.01
C GLY A 298 -17.73 12.73 -0.04
N GLU A 299 -16.63 12.89 -0.77
CA GLU A 299 -15.94 14.17 -0.88
C GLU A 299 -16.40 15.02 -2.08
N LEU A 300 -17.20 14.52 -3.03
CA LEU A 300 -17.62 15.20 -4.27
C LEU A 300 -18.07 16.66 -4.04
N PRO A 301 -17.51 17.68 -4.73
CA PRO A 301 -17.92 19.05 -4.49
C PRO A 301 -19.31 19.29 -5.09
N VAL A 302 -20.23 19.75 -4.26
CA VAL A 302 -21.57 20.18 -4.66
C VAL A 302 -21.66 21.69 -4.53
N VAL A 303 -21.99 22.37 -5.64
CA VAL A 303 -22.18 23.81 -5.72
C VAL A 303 -23.67 24.12 -5.90
N LEU A 304 -24.24 24.87 -4.96
CA LEU A 304 -25.64 25.27 -5.01
C LEU A 304 -25.81 26.54 -5.85
N VAL A 305 -26.81 26.55 -6.73
CA VAL A 305 -27.14 27.69 -7.61
C VAL A 305 -28.54 28.20 -7.27
N ASP A 306 -28.66 29.47 -6.85
CA ASP A 306 -29.94 30.10 -6.52
C ASP A 306 -30.26 31.28 -7.47
N ASP A 307 -31.53 31.68 -7.56
CA ASP A 307 -31.94 32.86 -8.31
C ASP A 307 -31.67 34.16 -7.55
N ARG A 308 -31.63 34.08 -6.21
CA ARG A 308 -31.45 35.24 -5.33
C ARG A 308 -30.52 34.88 -4.19
N ALA A 309 -29.64 35.81 -3.84
CA ALA A 309 -28.79 35.68 -2.66
C ALA A 309 -29.67 35.63 -1.41
N ARG A 310 -29.64 34.50 -0.69
CA ARG A 310 -30.27 34.35 0.63
C ARG A 310 -29.23 33.89 1.63
N GLU A 311 -28.90 34.74 2.60
CA GLU A 311 -27.84 34.43 3.56
C GLU A 311 -28.17 33.20 4.42
N SER A 312 -29.44 33.02 4.79
CA SER A 312 -29.90 31.81 5.49
C SER A 312 -29.62 30.53 4.72
N ARG A 313 -29.84 30.53 3.40
CA ARG A 313 -29.60 29.35 2.55
C ARG A 313 -28.11 29.13 2.29
N ARG A 314 -27.34 30.21 2.11
CA ARG A 314 -25.87 30.12 2.01
C ARG A 314 -25.26 29.51 3.28
N ALA A 315 -25.75 29.93 4.46
CA ALA A 315 -25.31 29.37 5.73
C ALA A 315 -25.67 27.88 5.86
N ALA A 316 -26.90 27.50 5.50
CA ALA A 316 -27.34 26.10 5.51
C ALA A 316 -26.53 25.23 4.55
N ALA A 317 -26.24 25.70 3.34
CA ALA A 317 -25.40 25.01 2.37
C ALA A 317 -23.99 24.78 2.90
N ARG A 318 -23.38 25.80 3.52
CA ARG A 318 -22.06 25.68 4.14
C ARG A 318 -22.07 24.66 5.29
N ALA A 319 -23.09 24.67 6.14
CA ALA A 319 -23.20 23.75 7.28
C ALA A 319 -23.29 22.28 6.83
N LEU A 320 -23.91 22.03 5.67
CA LEU A 320 -24.02 20.70 5.07
C LEU A 320 -22.80 20.30 4.22
N GLY A 321 -21.78 21.16 4.12
CA GLY A 321 -20.55 20.87 3.38
C GLY A 321 -20.56 21.25 1.90
N ALA A 322 -21.45 22.14 1.44
CA ALA A 322 -21.42 22.63 0.07
C ALA A 322 -20.07 23.28 -0.27
N ALA A 323 -19.52 22.93 -1.44
CA ALA A 323 -18.27 23.49 -1.95
C ALA A 323 -18.43 24.94 -2.44
N GLY A 324 -19.67 25.35 -2.75
CA GLY A 324 -19.95 26.72 -3.19
C GLY A 324 -21.43 27.08 -3.18
N TYR A 325 -21.70 28.38 -3.20
CA TYR A 325 -23.03 28.96 -3.35
C TYR A 325 -22.97 30.09 -4.37
N LEU A 326 -23.66 29.90 -5.48
CA LEU A 326 -23.71 30.83 -6.61
C LEU A 326 -25.11 31.40 -6.77
N VAL A 327 -25.17 32.60 -7.34
CA VAL A 327 -26.43 33.29 -7.63
C VAL A 327 -26.45 33.62 -9.11
N ARG A 328 -27.57 33.33 -9.77
CA ARG A 328 -27.77 33.66 -11.19
C ARG A 328 -27.77 35.19 -11.39
N PRO A 329 -27.35 35.69 -12.57
CA PRO A 329 -26.88 34.94 -13.74
C PRO A 329 -25.48 34.34 -13.52
N LEU A 330 -25.26 33.14 -14.05
CA LEU A 330 -23.96 32.49 -13.98
C LEU A 330 -23.08 33.04 -15.09
N ASP A 331 -21.93 33.60 -14.73
CA ASP A 331 -20.91 34.06 -15.66
C ASP A 331 -19.95 32.89 -15.96
N PRO A 332 -19.95 32.32 -17.18
CA PRO A 332 -19.09 31.19 -17.52
C PRO A 332 -17.60 31.51 -17.39
N ASP A 333 -17.18 32.77 -17.59
CA ASP A 333 -15.78 33.19 -17.49
C ASP A 333 -15.28 33.20 -16.04
N ARG A 334 -16.20 33.37 -15.07
CA ARG A 334 -15.87 33.31 -13.64
C ARG A 334 -16.14 31.93 -13.06
N LEU A 335 -17.13 31.24 -13.60
CA LEU A 335 -17.52 29.91 -13.15
C LEU A 335 -16.46 28.87 -13.52
N ALA A 336 -16.01 28.83 -14.78
CA ALA A 336 -15.10 27.79 -15.24
C ALA A 336 -13.79 27.72 -14.42
N PRO A 337 -13.06 28.84 -14.18
CA PRO A 337 -11.87 28.81 -13.33
C PRO A 337 -12.18 28.40 -11.88
N GLY A 338 -13.36 28.74 -11.37
CA GLY A 338 -13.81 28.34 -10.03
C GLY A 338 -14.06 26.83 -9.93
N LEU A 339 -14.71 26.23 -10.94
CA LEU A 339 -14.91 24.78 -11.02
C LEU A 339 -13.58 24.05 -11.17
N GLU A 340 -12.75 24.49 -12.12
CA GLU A 340 -11.38 24.02 -12.32
C GLU A 340 -10.57 24.05 -11.03
N LYS A 341 -10.63 25.15 -10.29
CA LYS A 341 -9.98 25.30 -9.00
C LYS A 341 -10.52 24.31 -7.96
N LEU A 342 -11.84 24.17 -7.82
CA LEU A 342 -12.46 23.18 -6.91
C LEU A 342 -12.04 21.74 -7.26
N MET A 343 -11.79 21.47 -8.54
CA MET A 343 -11.36 20.18 -9.05
C MET A 343 -9.84 19.98 -8.91
N ALA A 344 -9.06 21.07 -8.89
CA ALA A 344 -7.60 21.06 -8.76
C ALA A 344 -7.09 21.15 -7.31
N GLU A 345 -7.78 21.85 -6.41
CA GLU A 345 -7.44 22.03 -4.98
C GLU A 345 -7.62 20.76 -4.12
N ARG A 346 -7.74 19.59 -4.76
CA ARG A 346 -7.92 18.30 -4.09
C ARG A 346 -6.65 17.47 -4.11
N PRO A 347 -5.85 17.52 -3.04
CA PRO A 347 -4.79 16.52 -2.79
C PRO A 347 -5.32 15.22 -2.16
N GLN A 348 -6.59 15.16 -1.71
CA GLN A 348 -7.22 13.92 -1.22
C GLN A 348 -8.17 13.33 -2.28
N ARG A 349 -8.13 12.00 -2.37
CA ARG A 349 -8.59 11.21 -3.50
C ARG A 349 -10.12 11.22 -3.53
N ARG A 350 -10.67 11.84 -4.57
CA ARG A 350 -12.11 11.97 -4.86
C ARG A 350 -12.93 10.69 -4.76
N PHE A 351 -12.33 9.56 -5.12
CA PHE A 351 -12.92 8.24 -4.99
C PHE A 351 -12.05 7.40 -4.07
N ASP A 352 -12.69 6.60 -3.25
CA ASP A 352 -12.02 5.60 -2.44
C ASP A 352 -11.21 4.68 -3.34
N ARG A 353 -9.99 4.43 -2.88
CA ARG A 353 -9.00 3.64 -3.58
C ARG A 353 -8.93 2.32 -2.85
N ILE A 354 -9.63 1.34 -3.41
CA ILE A 354 -9.73 0.01 -2.87
C ILE A 354 -8.49 -0.75 -3.36
N PRO A 355 -7.60 -1.22 -2.47
CA PRO A 355 -6.55 -2.14 -2.85
C PRO A 355 -7.20 -3.40 -3.41
N ARG A 356 -7.13 -3.60 -4.73
CA ARG A 356 -7.66 -4.78 -5.42
C ARG A 356 -6.73 -5.15 -6.54
N ARG A 357 -6.49 -6.45 -6.65
CA ARG A 357 -5.70 -7.07 -7.71
C ARG A 357 -6.62 -7.68 -8.75
N LEU A 358 -6.92 -6.91 -9.78
CA LEU A 358 -7.71 -7.33 -10.93
C LEU A 358 -6.78 -7.50 -12.11
N ALA A 359 -6.99 -8.57 -12.87
CA ALA A 359 -6.25 -8.78 -14.11
C ALA A 359 -6.73 -7.77 -15.15
N VAL A 360 -5.78 -7.07 -15.77
CA VAL A 360 -5.99 -6.11 -16.86
C VAL A 360 -5.32 -6.69 -18.10
N SER A 361 -6.04 -6.74 -19.21
CA SER A 361 -5.50 -7.17 -20.50
C SER A 361 -5.76 -6.12 -21.56
N TRP A 362 -4.76 -5.79 -22.36
CA TRP A 362 -4.85 -4.91 -23.53
C TRP A 362 -5.17 -5.72 -24.80
N GLU A 363 -5.65 -5.05 -25.84
CA GLU A 363 -5.95 -5.70 -27.13
C GLU A 363 -4.72 -6.24 -27.85
N ASP A 364 -3.55 -5.66 -27.58
CA ASP A 364 -2.27 -6.11 -28.12
C ASP A 364 -1.72 -7.37 -27.43
N GLY A 365 -2.49 -7.94 -26.48
CA GLY A 365 -2.13 -9.14 -25.73
C GLY A 365 -1.19 -8.87 -24.55
N ALA A 366 -0.89 -7.61 -24.24
CA ALA A 366 -0.19 -7.26 -23.02
C ALA A 366 -1.13 -7.37 -21.81
N ASP A 367 -0.56 -7.72 -20.66
CA ASP A 367 -1.30 -7.89 -19.42
C ASP A 367 -0.70 -7.04 -18.29
N GLY A 368 -1.48 -6.86 -17.24
CA GLY A 368 -1.12 -6.13 -16.04
C GLY A 368 -2.06 -6.45 -14.89
N ILE A 369 -1.72 -5.95 -13.72
CA ILE A 369 -2.52 -6.19 -12.51
C ILE A 369 -2.74 -4.86 -11.82
N THR A 370 -3.99 -4.59 -11.42
CA THR A 370 -4.26 -3.39 -10.64
C THR A 370 -3.64 -3.54 -9.25
N SER A 371 -2.95 -2.51 -8.73
CA SER A 371 -2.57 -2.48 -7.31
C SER A 371 -3.61 -1.75 -6.48
N VAL A 372 -4.34 -0.84 -7.13
CA VAL A 372 -5.42 -0.09 -6.53
C VAL A 372 -6.42 0.27 -7.61
N VAL A 373 -7.68 0.08 -7.29
CA VAL A 373 -8.79 0.43 -8.16
C VAL A 373 -9.64 1.48 -7.50
N GLY A 374 -10.31 2.23 -8.33
CA GLY A 374 -11.28 3.21 -7.92
C GLY A 374 -12.16 3.49 -9.11
N ARG A 375 -13.30 4.11 -8.81
CA ARG A 375 -14.35 4.30 -9.80
C ARG A 375 -13.92 5.02 -11.07
N LEU A 376 -12.99 5.97 -10.98
CA LEU A 376 -12.48 6.73 -12.14
C LEU A 376 -11.05 6.41 -12.56
N GLY A 377 -10.42 5.40 -11.98
CA GLY A 377 -9.04 5.12 -12.33
C GLY A 377 -8.46 3.98 -11.54
N MET A 378 -7.37 3.46 -12.07
CA MET A 378 -6.64 2.35 -11.49
C MET A 378 -5.14 2.62 -11.67
N PHE A 379 -4.34 2.05 -10.81
CA PHE A 379 -2.92 1.91 -11.12
C PHE A 379 -2.72 0.49 -11.58
N VAL A 380 -2.21 0.32 -12.80
CA VAL A 380 -1.91 -1.00 -13.35
C VAL A 380 -0.41 -1.17 -13.39
N THR A 381 0.07 -2.17 -12.66
CA THR A 381 1.44 -2.63 -12.79
C THR A 381 1.57 -3.41 -14.09
N THR A 382 2.47 -2.99 -14.98
CA THR A 382 2.69 -3.62 -16.28
C THR A 382 4.02 -3.12 -16.88
N GLU A 383 4.74 -4.01 -17.55
CA GLU A 383 5.93 -3.65 -18.35
C GLU A 383 5.57 -2.86 -19.61
N ARG A 384 4.29 -2.82 -19.94
CA ARG A 384 3.79 -2.10 -21.10
C ARG A 384 4.01 -0.61 -20.95
N HIS A 385 4.75 -0.05 -21.90
CA HIS A 385 4.89 1.39 -22.03
C HIS A 385 3.65 1.98 -22.70
N SER A 386 3.05 2.97 -22.05
CA SER A 386 1.93 3.75 -22.59
C SER A 386 2.23 5.23 -22.36
N PRO A 387 2.53 5.99 -23.43
CA PRO A 387 2.81 7.42 -23.30
C PRO A 387 1.68 8.16 -22.56
N THR A 388 2.04 9.15 -21.74
CA THR A 388 1.03 9.98 -21.06
C THR A 388 0.11 10.66 -22.09
N GLY A 389 -1.20 10.54 -21.90
CA GLY A 389 -2.24 10.99 -22.82
C GLY A 389 -2.68 9.94 -23.85
N SER A 390 -2.08 8.75 -23.86
CA SER A 390 -2.53 7.63 -24.70
C SER A 390 -3.94 7.20 -24.30
N LEU A 391 -4.81 6.99 -25.29
CA LEU A 391 -6.18 6.53 -25.13
C LEU A 391 -6.30 5.12 -25.67
N GLU A 392 -6.65 4.17 -24.82
CA GLU A 392 -6.60 2.73 -25.13
C GLU A 392 -7.76 1.99 -24.46
N THR A 393 -8.20 0.88 -25.02
CA THR A 393 -9.22 0.03 -24.40
C THR A 393 -8.57 -1.17 -23.72
N VAL A 394 -8.92 -1.40 -22.45
CA VAL A 394 -8.47 -2.54 -21.66
C VAL A 394 -9.65 -3.38 -21.19
N ALA A 395 -9.44 -4.67 -20.96
CA ALA A 395 -10.41 -5.55 -20.31
C ALA A 395 -9.96 -5.90 -18.89
N LEU A 396 -10.86 -5.75 -17.93
CA LEU A 396 -10.65 -5.98 -16.51
C LEU A 396 -11.43 -7.22 -16.08
N ALA A 397 -10.78 -8.21 -15.46
CA ALA A 397 -11.45 -9.40 -14.95
C ALA A 397 -11.93 -9.20 -13.50
N LEU A 398 -13.21 -9.49 -13.24
CA LEU A 398 -13.84 -9.40 -11.93
C LEU A 398 -13.98 -10.82 -11.33
N PRO A 399 -13.12 -11.21 -10.38
CA PRO A 399 -13.03 -12.62 -9.95
C PRO A 399 -14.25 -13.09 -9.15
N GLU A 400 -14.92 -12.20 -8.42
CA GLU A 400 -16.10 -12.54 -7.62
C GLU A 400 -17.34 -12.83 -8.47
N THR A 401 -17.47 -12.20 -9.64
CA THR A 401 -18.60 -12.39 -10.57
C THR A 401 -18.26 -13.27 -11.78
N GLY A 402 -16.97 -13.43 -12.10
CA GLY A 402 -16.49 -14.09 -13.31
C GLY A 402 -16.63 -13.26 -14.59
N GLU A 403 -17.08 -12.01 -14.47
CA GLU A 403 -17.31 -11.10 -15.59
C GLU A 403 -16.01 -10.41 -16.04
N ARG A 404 -16.04 -9.88 -17.28
CA ARG A 404 -14.96 -9.03 -17.80
C ARG A 404 -15.55 -7.73 -18.30
N VAL A 405 -15.01 -6.62 -17.82
CA VAL A 405 -15.47 -5.26 -18.13
C VAL A 405 -14.49 -4.60 -19.08
N ARG A 406 -14.96 -4.02 -20.19
CA ARG A 406 -14.12 -3.24 -21.12
C ARG A 406 -14.15 -1.76 -20.79
N ILE A 407 -12.97 -1.14 -20.78
CA ILE A 407 -12.77 0.21 -20.26
C ILE A 407 -11.82 0.98 -21.17
N ASP A 408 -12.25 2.14 -21.66
CA ASP A 408 -11.34 3.10 -22.30
C ASP A 408 -10.59 3.86 -21.22
N VAL A 409 -9.27 3.82 -21.28
CA VAL A 409 -8.37 4.42 -20.30
C VAL A 409 -7.45 5.45 -20.95
N GLU A 410 -7.18 6.52 -20.23
CA GLU A 410 -6.15 7.51 -20.53
C GLU A 410 -4.97 7.33 -19.59
N THR A 411 -3.77 7.14 -20.12
CA THR A 411 -2.57 7.07 -19.29
C THR A 411 -2.22 8.46 -18.74
N LEU A 412 -2.21 8.61 -17.42
CA LEU A 412 -1.97 9.90 -16.74
C LEU A 412 -0.51 10.16 -16.45
N TYR A 413 0.16 9.10 -16.06
CA TYR A 413 1.57 9.10 -15.78
C TYR A 413 2.02 7.66 -15.92
N GLN A 414 3.21 7.52 -16.49
CA GLN A 414 3.93 6.29 -16.42
C GLN A 414 4.93 6.41 -15.29
N VAL A 415 4.96 5.39 -14.47
CA VAL A 415 6.06 5.14 -13.57
C VAL A 415 6.98 4.21 -14.34
N ASP A 416 8.10 4.77 -14.80
CA ASP A 416 9.17 3.92 -15.30
C ASP A 416 9.73 3.12 -14.14
N ALA A 417 10.39 2.01 -14.47
CA ALA A 417 11.14 1.25 -13.50
C ALA A 417 12.25 2.13 -12.90
N ILE A 418 11.99 2.75 -11.75
CA ILE A 418 12.98 3.52 -10.99
C ILE A 418 13.48 2.61 -9.87
N GLY A 419 14.55 1.90 -10.17
CA GLY A 419 15.21 0.94 -9.28
C GLY A 419 14.38 -0.33 -9.10
N ASP A 420 13.45 -0.26 -8.16
CA ASP A 420 12.88 -1.40 -7.43
C ASP A 420 11.34 -1.48 -7.54
N ARG A 421 10.76 -0.50 -8.22
CA ARG A 421 9.32 -0.44 -8.46
C ARG A 421 9.07 -0.95 -9.85
N ASP A 422 8.18 -1.94 -9.97
CA ASP A 422 7.70 -2.34 -11.28
C ASP A 422 7.19 -1.13 -12.05
N PRO A 423 7.47 -1.10 -13.36
CA PRO A 423 6.84 -0.13 -14.21
C PRO A 423 5.32 -0.30 -14.13
N GLY A 424 4.64 0.82 -14.23
CA GLY A 424 3.21 0.80 -14.16
C GLY A 424 2.65 2.10 -14.66
N ILE A 425 1.37 2.04 -15.00
CA ILE A 425 0.66 3.15 -15.58
C ILE A 425 -0.49 3.51 -14.65
N GLY A 426 -0.44 4.75 -14.17
CA GLY A 426 -1.58 5.37 -13.55
C GLY A 426 -2.54 5.72 -14.66
N VAL A 427 -3.68 5.06 -14.72
CA VAL A 427 -4.67 5.29 -15.78
C VAL A 427 -5.95 5.89 -15.21
N ARG A 428 -6.54 6.78 -15.98
CA ARG A 428 -7.87 7.33 -15.75
C ARG A 428 -8.85 6.61 -16.65
N ILE A 429 -9.96 6.17 -16.09
CA ILE A 429 -11.07 5.66 -16.87
C ILE A 429 -11.74 6.83 -17.59
N ARG A 430 -11.85 6.75 -18.92
CA ARG A 430 -12.44 7.77 -19.79
C ARG A 430 -13.85 7.40 -20.22
N ALA A 431 -14.09 6.13 -20.49
CA ALA A 431 -15.40 5.61 -20.91
C ALA A 431 -15.48 4.09 -20.72
N PHE A 432 -16.68 3.56 -20.84
CA PHE A 432 -16.97 2.13 -20.92
C PHE A 432 -17.60 1.87 -22.29
N PRO A 433 -16.83 1.41 -23.29
CA PRO A 433 -17.29 1.32 -24.68
C PRO A 433 -18.53 0.42 -24.86
N ASP A 434 -18.67 -0.61 -24.01
CA ASP A 434 -19.79 -1.55 -24.05
C ASP A 434 -20.95 -1.15 -23.10
N GLY A 435 -20.82 -0.01 -22.41
CA GLY A 435 -21.81 0.45 -21.43
C GLY A 435 -21.69 -0.19 -20.05
N ASP A 436 -20.61 -0.93 -19.79
CA ASP A 436 -20.36 -1.69 -18.55
C ASP A 436 -20.03 -0.83 -17.31
N GLU A 437 -20.26 0.49 -17.34
CA GLU A 437 -19.94 1.37 -16.21
C GLU A 437 -20.69 0.95 -14.93
N THR A 438 -21.94 0.51 -15.08
CA THR A 438 -22.77 0.06 -13.96
C THR A 438 -22.23 -1.22 -13.31
N VAL A 439 -21.77 -2.19 -14.10
CA VAL A 439 -21.13 -3.43 -13.60
C VAL A 439 -19.90 -3.10 -12.75
N TRP A 440 -19.09 -2.15 -13.22
CA TRP A 440 -17.91 -1.68 -12.48
C TRP A 440 -18.26 -0.97 -11.17
N ILE A 441 -19.33 -0.16 -11.17
CA ILE A 441 -19.79 0.57 -9.99
C ILE A 441 -20.34 -0.39 -8.94
N ASP A 442 -21.15 -1.36 -9.36
CA ASP A 442 -21.73 -2.37 -8.48
C ASP A 442 -20.62 -3.21 -7.85
N TYR A 443 -19.65 -3.66 -8.66
CA TYR A 443 -18.47 -4.36 -8.18
C TYR A 443 -17.71 -3.59 -7.10
N LEU A 444 -17.45 -2.30 -7.32
CA LEU A 444 -16.75 -1.45 -6.35
C LEU A 444 -17.54 -1.25 -5.06
N SER A 445 -18.88 -1.31 -5.13
CA SER A 445 -19.75 -1.16 -3.95
C SER A 445 -19.77 -2.42 -3.09
N ASP A 446 -19.65 -3.60 -3.70
CA ASP A 446 -19.60 -4.89 -2.99
C ASP A 446 -18.24 -5.15 -2.30
N VAL A 447 -17.17 -4.56 -2.85
CA VAL A 447 -15.78 -4.81 -2.43
C VAL A 447 -15.16 -3.71 -1.57
N SER A 448 -15.88 -2.60 -1.39
CA SER A 448 -15.57 -1.47 -0.49
C SER A 448 -16.08 -1.71 0.91
#